data_AF-A0A3N6ESI4-F1
#
_entry.id   AF-A0A3N6ESI4-F1
#
_cell.length_a   1.000
_cell.length_b   1.000
_cell.length_c   1.000
_cell.angle_alpha   90.00
_cell.angle_beta   90.00
_cell.angle_gamma   90.00
#
_symmetry.space_group_name_H-M   'P 1'
#
loop_
_entity.id
_entity.type
_entity.pdbx_description
1 polymer ?
#
loop_
_entity_poly.entity_id
_entity_poly.type
_entity_poly.pdbx_seq_one_letter_code
_entity_poly.pdbx_strand_id
1 'polypeptide(L)'
;MGTWDTGPFDNDTAADFANALDDAEPEAREALIRGVLIRTIDATGYLTEAEEAVAAAALIAAQCPGGEPVDMSYGPETPMPVFPSDLRALADEALARITSDEDGLASNGVDPEDWKQWRAILTSLRAVLAPPPASIALFYVQP
;
A
#
# COMPACT_ATOMS: atom_id res chain seq x y z
N MET A 1 -2.78 1.34 24.28
CA MET A 1 -2.85 0.81 22.90
C MET A 1 -1.73 1.49 22.17
N GLY A 2 -0.71 0.72 21.80
CA GLY A 2 0.65 1.17 21.50
C GLY A 2 0.72 2.11 20.32
N THR A 3 1.74 2.96 20.38
CA THR A 3 2.11 4.02 19.45
C THR A 3 1.99 3.57 17.99
N TRP A 4 1.14 4.26 17.24
CA TRP A 4 1.20 4.30 15.79
C TRP A 4 2.54 4.95 15.46
N ASP A 5 3.53 4.18 15.04
CA ASP A 5 4.64 4.78 14.32
C ASP A 5 4.24 4.84 12.83
N THR A 6 4.96 5.65 12.07
CA THR A 6 4.41 6.29 10.87
C THR A 6 4.86 5.61 9.58
N GLY A 7 5.46 4.42 9.69
CA GLY A 7 5.75 3.55 8.57
C GLY A 7 4.59 2.60 8.25
N PRO A 8 4.57 2.05 7.01
CA PRO A 8 3.51 1.14 6.55
C PRO A 8 3.44 -0.19 7.32
N PHE A 9 4.46 -0.51 8.13
CA PHE A 9 4.55 -1.72 8.97
C PHE A 9 4.52 -1.42 10.48
N ASP A 10 4.39 -0.17 10.88
CA ASP A 10 4.44 0.25 12.28
C ASP A 10 3.10 0.05 13.03
N ASN A 11 2.29 -0.91 12.57
CA ASN A 11 1.10 -1.37 13.25
C ASN A 11 1.10 -2.91 13.34
N ASP A 12 0.55 -3.43 14.44
CA ASP A 12 0.57 -4.88 14.74
C ASP A 12 -0.03 -5.70 13.58
N THR A 13 -1.10 -5.23 12.93
CA THR A 13 -1.74 -5.93 11.80
C THR A 13 -0.80 -6.04 10.59
N ALA A 14 -0.08 -4.98 10.24
CA ALA A 14 0.88 -4.98 9.15
C ALA A 14 2.13 -5.81 9.47
N ALA A 15 2.56 -5.83 10.73
CA ALA A 15 3.64 -6.70 11.19
C ALA A 15 3.23 -8.19 11.15
N ASP A 16 1.99 -8.54 11.53
CA ASP A 16 1.43 -9.88 11.35
C ASP A 16 1.38 -10.27 9.86
N PHE A 17 1.00 -9.35 8.98
CA PHE A 17 1.04 -9.58 7.54
C PHE A 17 2.46 -9.78 7.00
N ALA A 18 3.45 -9.03 7.49
CA ALA A 18 4.86 -9.25 7.16
C ALA A 18 5.30 -10.67 7.55
N ASN A 19 4.99 -11.11 8.76
CA ASN A 19 5.26 -12.48 9.21
C ASN A 19 4.56 -13.53 8.32
N ALA A 20 3.32 -13.28 7.91
CA ALA A 20 2.58 -14.17 7.02
C ALA A 20 3.23 -14.27 5.62
N LEU A 21 3.83 -13.19 5.12
CA LEU A 21 4.61 -13.20 3.88
C LEU A 21 5.93 -13.97 4.03
N ASP A 22 6.57 -13.88 5.19
CA ASP A 22 7.80 -14.60 5.48
C ASP A 22 7.58 -16.12 5.63
N ASP A 23 6.50 -16.54 6.28
CA ASP A 23 6.11 -17.95 6.42
C ASP A 23 5.63 -18.56 5.10
N ALA A 24 5.12 -17.73 4.19
CA ALA A 24 4.67 -18.16 2.88
C ALA A 24 5.82 -18.49 1.92
N GLU A 25 5.61 -19.56 1.15
CA GLU A 25 6.45 -19.90 0.01
C GLU A 25 6.56 -18.70 -0.97
N PRO A 26 7.72 -18.48 -1.61
CA PRO A 26 7.94 -17.32 -2.49
C PRO A 26 6.88 -17.14 -3.58
N GLU A 27 6.36 -18.26 -4.09
CA GLU A 27 5.33 -18.31 -5.13
C GLU A 27 3.94 -17.90 -4.62
N ALA A 28 3.69 -18.01 -3.31
CA ALA A 28 2.41 -17.69 -2.68
C ALA A 28 2.32 -16.23 -2.21
N ARG A 29 3.45 -15.53 -2.04
CA ARG A 29 3.50 -14.14 -1.54
C ARG A 29 2.77 -13.16 -2.44
N GLU A 30 2.88 -13.34 -3.75
CA GLU A 30 2.13 -12.54 -4.74
C GLU A 30 0.62 -12.70 -4.55
N ALA A 31 0.15 -13.94 -4.35
CA ALA A 31 -1.26 -14.24 -4.14
C ALA A 31 -1.79 -13.68 -2.82
N LEU A 32 -0.97 -13.66 -1.76
CA LEU A 32 -1.32 -13.01 -0.49
C LEU A 32 -1.51 -11.51 -0.65
N ILE A 33 -0.55 -10.84 -1.29
CA ILE A 33 -0.62 -9.41 -1.60
C ILE A 33 -1.84 -9.09 -2.45
N ARG A 34 -2.06 -9.83 -3.54
CA ARG A 34 -3.25 -9.64 -4.39
C ARG A 34 -4.54 -9.88 -3.61
N GLY A 35 -4.57 -10.89 -2.76
CA GLY A 35 -5.73 -11.26 -1.95
C GLY A 35 -6.17 -10.14 -1.02
N VAL A 36 -5.22 -9.56 -0.28
CA VAL A 36 -5.49 -8.42 0.62
C VAL A 36 -6.03 -7.22 -0.18
N LEU A 37 -5.37 -6.84 -1.28
CA LEU A 37 -5.81 -5.70 -2.10
C LEU A 37 -7.25 -5.88 -2.62
N ILE A 38 -7.58 -7.06 -3.16
CA ILE A 38 -8.92 -7.34 -3.69
C ILE A 38 -9.97 -7.31 -2.58
N ARG A 39 -9.70 -7.87 -1.40
CA ARG A 39 -10.65 -7.83 -0.28
C ARG A 39 -10.89 -6.42 0.20
N THR A 40 -9.85 -5.58 0.28
CA THR A 40 -10.01 -4.16 0.62
C THR A 40 -10.89 -3.43 -0.39
N ILE A 41 -10.71 -3.70 -1.69
CA ILE A 41 -11.52 -3.09 -2.76
C ILE A 41 -12.99 -3.52 -2.66
N ASP A 42 -13.24 -4.83 -2.47
CA ASP A 42 -14.59 -5.41 -2.43
C ASP A 42 -15.30 -5.20 -1.09
N ALA A 43 -14.59 -4.78 -0.04
CA ALA A 43 -15.12 -4.62 1.30
C ALA A 43 -16.31 -3.64 1.34
N THR A 44 -17.50 -4.18 1.61
CA THR A 44 -18.71 -3.41 1.88
C THR A 44 -18.82 -3.16 3.39
N GLY A 45 -18.33 -2.02 3.86
CA GLY A 45 -18.37 -1.63 5.28
C GLY A 45 -16.98 -1.38 5.86
N TYR A 46 -16.83 -1.71 7.15
CA TYR A 46 -15.59 -1.46 7.90
C TYR A 46 -14.40 -2.21 7.30
N LEU A 47 -13.29 -1.50 7.09
CA LEU A 47 -12.07 -2.06 6.53
C LEU A 47 -11.23 -2.69 7.63
N THR A 48 -11.27 -4.02 7.76
CA THR A 48 -10.45 -4.76 8.73
C THR A 48 -9.02 -5.01 8.27
N GLU A 49 -8.77 -4.94 6.96
CA GLU A 49 -7.48 -5.24 6.31
C GLU A 49 -6.84 -3.97 5.71
N ALA A 50 -7.25 -2.77 6.16
CA ALA A 50 -6.77 -1.50 5.58
C ALA A 50 -5.25 -1.35 5.75
N GLU A 51 -4.74 -1.70 6.92
CA GLU A 51 -3.33 -1.64 7.28
C GLU A 51 -2.50 -2.65 6.47
N GLU A 52 -3.00 -3.87 6.27
CA GLU A 52 -2.36 -4.87 5.42
C GLU A 52 -2.29 -4.41 3.95
N ALA A 53 -3.35 -3.77 3.47
CA ALA A 53 -3.38 -3.22 2.11
C ALA A 53 -2.41 -2.06 1.91
N VAL A 54 -2.21 -1.21 2.94
CA VAL A 54 -1.17 -0.16 2.91
C VAL A 54 0.22 -0.78 2.89
N ALA A 55 0.47 -1.81 3.71
CA ALA A 55 1.74 -2.55 3.71
C ALA A 55 2.01 -3.22 2.35
N ALA A 56 1.01 -3.90 1.78
CA ALA A 56 1.08 -4.49 0.45
C ALA A 56 1.38 -3.44 -0.63
N ALA A 57 0.71 -2.29 -0.59
CA ALA A 57 0.93 -1.19 -1.53
C ALA A 57 2.35 -0.60 -1.41
N ALA A 58 2.90 -0.51 -0.19
CA ALA A 58 4.27 -0.07 0.05
C ALA A 58 5.31 -1.02 -0.56
N LEU A 59 5.12 -2.34 -0.41
CA LEU A 59 5.99 -3.35 -1.04
C LEU A 59 5.98 -3.26 -2.57
N ILE A 60 4.81 -3.01 -3.16
CA ILE A 60 4.67 -2.82 -4.61
C ILE A 60 5.35 -1.51 -5.04
N ALA A 61 5.14 -0.43 -4.30
CA ALA A 61 5.74 0.88 -4.57
C ALA A 61 7.27 0.84 -4.49
N ALA A 62 7.84 0.08 -3.56
CA ALA A 62 9.29 -0.11 -3.44
C ALA A 62 9.93 -0.75 -4.71
N GLN A 63 9.17 -1.53 -5.48
CA GLN A 63 9.62 -2.10 -6.76
C GLN A 63 9.33 -1.19 -7.96
N CYS A 64 8.73 -0.02 -7.75
CA CYS A 64 8.42 0.94 -8.80
C CYS A 64 9.59 1.92 -9.03
N PRO A 65 9.77 2.39 -10.29
CA PRO A 65 10.75 3.44 -10.56
C PRO A 65 10.35 4.73 -9.83
N GLY A 66 11.21 5.20 -8.93
CA GLY A 66 10.94 6.38 -8.09
C GLY A 66 10.26 6.07 -6.75
N GLY A 67 10.02 4.79 -6.43
CA GLY A 67 9.65 4.37 -5.08
C GLY A 67 10.82 4.56 -4.12
N GLU A 68 10.54 5.13 -2.94
CA GLU A 68 11.51 5.12 -1.85
C GLU A 68 11.61 3.70 -1.28
N PRO A 69 12.82 3.26 -0.86
CA PRO A 69 12.96 2.05 -0.08
C PRO A 69 12.11 2.18 1.18
N VAL A 70 11.16 1.26 1.35
CA VAL A 70 10.33 1.21 2.54
C VAL A 70 11.22 0.89 3.74
N ASP A 71 10.99 1.55 4.87
CA ASP A 71 11.61 1.14 6.12
C ASP A 71 11.09 -0.26 6.47
N MET A 72 11.95 -1.27 6.31
CA MET A 72 11.63 -2.67 6.54
C MET A 72 11.91 -3.10 7.98
N SER A 73 12.13 -2.18 8.93
CA SER A 73 12.45 -2.54 10.33
C SER A 73 11.40 -3.45 10.96
N TYR A 74 10.14 -3.35 10.52
CA TYR A 74 9.03 -4.28 10.84
C TYR A 74 8.39 -4.91 9.59
N GLY A 75 9.03 -4.77 8.44
CA GLY A 75 8.60 -5.38 7.18
C GLY A 75 9.07 -6.83 7.04
N PRO A 76 8.72 -7.52 5.94
CA PRO A 76 9.12 -8.90 5.74
C PRO A 76 10.65 -9.04 5.66
N GLU A 77 11.21 -10.00 6.38
CA GLU A 77 12.66 -10.25 6.46
C GLU A 77 13.20 -10.90 5.17
N THR A 78 12.34 -11.59 4.44
CA THR A 78 12.70 -12.30 3.22
C THR A 78 12.38 -11.48 1.96
N PRO A 79 13.17 -11.61 0.88
CA PRO A 79 12.99 -10.81 -0.31
C PRO A 79 11.63 -11.11 -0.99
N MET A 80 10.94 -10.04 -1.39
CA MET A 80 9.70 -10.16 -2.14
C MET A 80 9.97 -10.60 -3.59
N PRO A 81 9.06 -11.41 -4.19
CA PRO A 81 9.16 -11.73 -5.61
C PRO A 81 8.93 -10.47 -6.46
N VAL A 82 9.32 -10.54 -7.74
CA VAL A 82 9.01 -9.47 -8.69
C VAL A 82 7.50 -9.43 -8.91
N PHE A 83 6.88 -8.30 -8.58
CA PHE A 83 5.43 -8.14 -8.69
C PHE A 83 4.99 -7.83 -10.13
N PRO A 84 3.88 -8.42 -10.60
CA PRO A 84 3.31 -8.06 -11.89
C PRO A 84 2.77 -6.61 -11.87
N SER A 85 2.87 -5.91 -13.00
CA SER A 85 2.51 -4.49 -13.11
C SER A 85 1.03 -4.21 -12.84
N ASP A 86 0.16 -5.20 -13.03
CA ASP A 86 -1.27 -5.16 -12.67
C ASP A 86 -1.49 -4.86 -11.18
N LEU A 87 -0.61 -5.33 -10.28
CA LEU A 87 -0.74 -5.06 -8.86
C LEU A 87 -0.63 -3.58 -8.51
N ARG A 88 0.00 -2.77 -9.37
CA ARG A 88 0.07 -1.31 -9.16
C ARG A 88 -1.31 -0.66 -9.24
N ALA A 89 -2.13 -1.10 -10.19
CA ALA A 89 -3.48 -0.60 -10.36
C ALA A 89 -4.38 -1.05 -9.20
N LEU A 90 -4.27 -2.31 -8.78
CA LEU A 90 -4.97 -2.83 -7.62
C LEU A 90 -4.56 -2.12 -6.32
N ALA A 91 -3.26 -1.83 -6.15
CA ALA A 91 -2.78 -1.09 -5.00
C ALA A 91 -3.30 0.35 -4.98
N ASP A 92 -3.30 1.07 -6.12
CA ASP A 92 -3.89 2.41 -6.19
C ASP A 92 -5.39 2.39 -5.84
N GLU A 93 -6.14 1.42 -6.37
CA GLU A 93 -7.58 1.28 -6.13
C GLU A 93 -7.88 0.96 -4.66
N ALA A 94 -7.12 0.06 -4.03
CA ALA A 94 -7.26 -0.26 -2.61
C ALA A 94 -6.96 0.98 -1.74
N LEU A 95 -5.89 1.72 -2.02
CA LEU A 95 -5.57 2.97 -1.31
C LEU A 95 -6.64 4.04 -1.52
N ALA A 96 -7.25 4.11 -2.71
CA ALA A 96 -8.38 5.00 -2.98
C ALA A 96 -9.59 4.64 -2.11
N ARG A 97 -9.91 3.35 -2.00
CA ARG A 97 -11.01 2.84 -1.18
C ARG A 97 -10.82 3.14 0.30
N ILE A 98 -9.59 2.99 0.83
CA ILE A 98 -9.22 3.36 2.20
C ILE A 98 -9.37 4.87 2.41
N THR A 99 -8.89 5.67 1.45
CA THR A 99 -8.98 7.14 1.54
C THR A 99 -10.42 7.65 1.51
N SER A 100 -11.32 6.94 0.83
CA SER A 100 -12.75 7.26 0.79
C SER A 100 -13.53 6.75 2.02
N ASP A 101 -12.97 5.84 2.81
CA ASP A 101 -13.56 5.33 4.05
C ASP A 101 -13.26 6.24 5.26
N GLU A 102 -13.28 7.57 5.06
CA GLU A 102 -12.93 8.54 6.11
C GLU A 102 -13.79 8.37 7.38
N ASP A 103 -15.04 7.92 7.23
CA ASP A 103 -15.97 7.66 8.34
C ASP A 103 -15.65 6.40 9.16
N GLY A 104 -14.97 5.39 8.59
CA GLY A 104 -14.68 4.12 9.29
C GLY A 104 -13.51 4.23 10.26
N LEU A 105 -12.42 4.88 9.84
CA LEU A 105 -11.20 5.04 10.65
C LEU A 105 -11.28 6.23 11.61
N ALA A 106 -11.95 7.33 11.25
CA ALA A 106 -12.21 8.44 12.17
C ALA A 106 -13.07 8.02 13.39
N SER A 107 -13.89 6.96 13.24
CA SER A 107 -14.67 6.38 14.34
C SER A 107 -13.81 5.63 15.37
N ASN A 108 -12.58 5.25 15.03
CA ASN A 108 -11.68 4.48 15.90
C ASN A 108 -10.91 5.35 16.92
N GLY A 109 -11.18 6.66 16.96
CA GLY A 109 -10.57 7.58 17.94
C GLY A 109 -9.09 7.87 17.70
N VAL A 110 -8.63 7.77 16.44
CA VAL A 110 -7.27 8.12 16.02
C VAL A 110 -7.06 9.62 16.16
N ASP A 111 -5.90 10.02 16.67
CA ASP A 111 -5.51 11.42 16.79
C ASP A 111 -5.46 12.11 15.41
N PRO A 112 -5.91 13.38 15.31
CA PRO A 112 -6.01 14.08 14.03
C PRO A 112 -4.66 14.35 13.37
N GLU A 113 -3.57 14.38 14.14
CA GLU A 113 -2.20 14.53 13.63
C GLU A 113 -1.72 13.23 12.96
N ASP A 114 -1.93 12.08 13.61
CA ASP A 114 -1.69 10.75 13.04
C ASP A 114 -2.49 10.53 11.76
N TRP A 115 -3.76 10.95 11.72
CA TRP A 115 -4.57 10.90 10.50
C TRP A 115 -4.00 11.72 9.34
N LYS A 116 -3.48 12.92 9.64
CA LYS A 116 -2.87 13.79 8.62
C LYS A 116 -1.59 13.16 8.06
N GLN A 117 -0.79 12.57 8.93
CA GLN A 117 0.43 11.86 8.52
C GLN A 117 0.10 10.62 7.70
N TRP A 118 -0.91 9.86 8.11
CA TRP A 118 -1.42 8.72 7.37
C TRP A 118 -1.85 9.10 5.95
N ARG A 119 -2.61 10.19 5.78
CA ARG A 119 -2.97 10.70 4.44
C ARG A 119 -1.77 11.09 3.60
N ALA A 120 -0.71 11.64 4.20
CA ALA A 120 0.51 11.98 3.48
C ALA A 120 1.20 10.72 2.93
N ILE A 121 1.24 9.65 3.72
CA ILE A 121 1.79 8.34 3.30
C ILE A 121 0.97 7.75 2.16
N LEU A 122 -0.36 7.68 2.31
CA LEU A 122 -1.26 7.19 1.26
C LEU A 122 -1.07 7.97 -0.05
N THR A 123 -0.98 9.30 0.04
CA THR A 123 -0.78 10.17 -1.12
C THR A 123 0.57 9.90 -1.81
N SER A 124 1.63 9.73 -1.03
CA SER A 124 2.97 9.42 -1.55
C SER A 124 2.99 8.07 -2.27
N LEU A 125 2.42 7.03 -1.65
CA LEU A 125 2.32 5.70 -2.25
C LEU A 125 1.54 5.73 -3.56
N ARG A 126 0.39 6.41 -3.59
CA ARG A 126 -0.42 6.55 -4.81
C ARG A 126 0.32 7.29 -5.92
N ALA A 127 1.15 8.29 -5.59
CA ALA A 127 1.96 9.00 -6.59
C ALA A 127 3.02 8.10 -7.26
N VAL A 128 3.57 7.12 -6.53
CA VAL A 128 4.53 6.13 -7.05
C VAL A 128 3.83 5.02 -7.83
N LEU A 129 2.66 4.58 -7.36
CA LEU A 129 1.88 3.50 -7.96
C LEU A 129 1.14 3.93 -9.22
N ALA A 130 0.75 5.21 -9.31
CA ALA A 130 0.14 5.76 -10.50
C ALA A 130 1.05 5.52 -11.71
N PRO A 131 0.49 5.09 -12.86
CA PRO A 131 1.29 5.00 -14.07
C PRO A 131 1.93 6.38 -14.32
N PRO A 132 3.22 6.45 -14.68
CA PRO A 132 3.85 7.73 -15.00
C PRO A 132 2.95 8.42 -16.02
N PRO A 133 2.65 9.74 -15.85
CA PRO A 133 1.82 10.44 -16.79
C PRO A 133 2.38 10.15 -18.17
N ALA A 134 1.54 9.59 -19.06
CA ALA A 134 1.97 9.23 -20.40
C ALA A 134 2.69 10.46 -20.95
N SER A 135 4.02 10.38 -21.05
CA SER A 135 4.82 11.49 -21.55
C SER A 135 4.22 11.79 -22.89
N ILE A 136 3.47 12.89 -22.98
CA ILE A 136 2.96 13.40 -24.24
C ILE A 136 4.23 13.64 -25.03
N ALA A 137 4.55 12.70 -25.91
CA ALA A 137 5.53 12.88 -26.95
C ALA A 137 4.96 14.03 -27.77
N LEU A 138 5.39 15.24 -27.43
CA LEU A 138 5.26 16.41 -28.29
C LEU A 138 5.99 16.04 -29.56
N PHE A 139 5.26 15.41 -30.49
CA PHE A 139 5.67 15.26 -31.87
C PHE A 139 5.84 16.68 -32.41
N TYR A 140 7.08 17.17 -32.37
CA TYR A 140 7.47 18.38 -33.04
C TYR A 140 7.44 18.07 -34.54
N VAL A 141 6.26 18.24 -35.14
CA VAL A 141 6.10 18.33 -36.59
C VAL A 141 6.87 19.57 -37.03
N GLN A 142 8.01 19.37 -37.69
CA GLN A 142 8.66 20.42 -38.46
C GLN A 142 8.06 20.44 -39.87
N PRO A 143 7.66 21.61 -40.41
CA PRO A 143 7.54 21.81 -41.85
C PRO A 143 8.89 22.02 -42.53
#